data_AF-A0A7W9N182-F1
#
_entry.id   AF-A0A7W9N182-F1
#
_cell.length_a   1.000
_cell.length_b   1.000
_cell.length_c   1.000
_cell.angle_alpha   90.00
_cell.angle_beta   90.00
_cell.angle_gamma   90.00
#
_symmetry.space_group_name_H-M   'P 1'
#
loop_
_entity.id
_entity.type
_entity.pdbx_description
1 polymer ?
#
loop_
_entity_poly.entity_id
_entity_poly.type
_entity_poly.pdbx_seq_one_letter_code
_entity_poly.pdbx_strand_id
1 'polypeptide(L)'
;MDPTAADQISVYTLVDNRPRFLESLGMKQAPVVTANSPQDQAFFFTWSPERADELESDVLVSWALDDSVAEAIEADPLLSALPAVQKDGLVLQVDQQEVLSVSAISPLSIPFALERIVPPIAEAAARSRG
;
A
#
# COMPACT_ATOMS: atom_id res chain seq x y z
N MET A 1 -4.20 -7.06 -3.06
CA MET A 1 -5.44 -6.64 -3.72
C MET A 1 -6.00 -7.88 -4.36
N ASP A 2 -7.04 -8.40 -3.74
CA ASP A 2 -7.82 -9.54 -4.21
C ASP A 2 -8.72 -9.04 -5.35
N PRO A 3 -8.98 -9.78 -6.43
CA PRO A 3 -10.00 -9.40 -7.43
C PRO A 3 -11.43 -9.26 -6.85
N THR A 4 -11.68 -9.74 -5.62
CA THR A 4 -12.88 -9.43 -4.82
C THR A 4 -12.76 -8.12 -4.01
N ALA A 5 -11.67 -7.36 -4.14
CA ALA A 5 -11.50 -6.05 -3.52
C ALA A 5 -12.58 -5.02 -3.93
N ALA A 6 -13.37 -5.33 -4.96
CA ALA A 6 -14.64 -4.67 -5.24
C ALA A 6 -15.57 -4.61 -4.00
N ASP A 7 -15.45 -5.54 -3.05
CA ASP A 7 -16.24 -5.56 -1.83
C ASP A 7 -15.61 -4.72 -0.70
N GLN A 8 -14.27 -4.79 -0.49
CA GLN A 8 -13.57 -4.09 0.60
C GLN A 8 -12.07 -3.85 0.30
N ILE A 9 -11.56 -2.67 0.69
CA ILE A 9 -10.13 -2.35 0.70
C ILE A 9 -9.55 -2.72 2.06
N SER A 10 -8.46 -3.49 2.10
CA SER A 10 -7.74 -3.79 3.35
C SER A 10 -6.63 -2.76 3.60
N VAL A 11 -6.66 -2.11 4.76
CA VAL A 11 -5.72 -1.05 5.14
C VAL A 11 -4.89 -1.52 6.34
N TYR A 12 -3.57 -1.52 6.21
CA TYR A 12 -2.66 -1.98 7.27
C TYR A 12 -2.38 -0.90 8.31
N THR A 13 -2.48 -1.26 9.58
CA THR A 13 -2.14 -0.39 10.71
C THR A 13 -0.64 -0.45 11.00
N LEU A 14 -0.14 0.46 11.85
CA LEU A 14 1.25 0.42 12.33
C LEU A 14 1.57 -0.80 13.23
N VAL A 15 0.62 -1.71 13.48
CA VAL A 15 0.91 -3.00 14.10
C VAL A 15 1.59 -3.94 13.09
N ASP A 16 1.27 -3.82 11.80
CA ASP A 16 1.84 -4.65 10.73
C ASP A 16 3.27 -4.23 10.35
N ASN A 17 4.09 -5.21 9.94
CA ASN A 17 5.49 -4.98 9.59
C ASN A 17 5.67 -4.10 8.34
N ARG A 18 4.76 -4.16 7.37
CA ARG A 18 4.89 -3.42 6.10
C ARG A 18 4.87 -1.91 6.31
N PRO A 19 3.85 -1.30 6.93
CA PRO A 19 3.88 0.13 7.21
C PRO A 19 4.98 0.52 8.20
N ARG A 20 5.36 -0.35 9.16
CA ARG A 20 6.50 -0.09 10.06
C ARG A 20 7.84 -0.04 9.32
N PHE A 21 8.03 -0.89 8.31
CA PHE A 21 9.20 -0.84 7.45
C PHE A 21 9.28 0.51 6.73
N LEU A 22 8.18 0.98 6.15
CA LEU A 22 8.12 2.30 5.51
C LEU A 22 8.38 3.46 6.48
N GLU A 23 7.84 3.39 7.70
CA GLU A 23 8.11 4.38 8.76
C GLU A 23 9.60 4.41 9.14
N SER A 24 10.27 3.24 9.18
CA SER A 24 11.71 3.16 9.45
C SER A 24 12.58 3.82 8.38
N LEU A 25 12.04 4.00 7.17
CA LEU A 25 12.68 4.72 6.07
C LEU A 25 12.38 6.24 6.09
N GLY A 26 11.63 6.71 7.09
CA GLY A 26 11.26 8.11 7.27
C GLY A 26 9.93 8.50 6.61
N MET A 27 9.18 7.55 6.05
CA MET A 27 7.80 7.81 5.61
C MET A 27 6.89 8.02 6.82
N LYS A 28 5.73 8.64 6.59
CA LYS A 28 4.71 8.84 7.61
C LYS A 28 3.45 8.10 7.20
N GLN A 29 2.84 7.40 8.16
CA GLN A 29 1.55 6.78 7.94
C GLN A 29 0.50 7.85 7.61
N ALA A 30 -0.36 7.57 6.64
CA ALA A 30 -1.40 8.51 6.22
C ALA A 30 -2.35 8.82 7.40
N PRO A 31 -2.74 10.10 7.64
CA PRO A 31 -3.56 10.49 8.78
C PRO A 31 -4.88 9.73 8.90
N VAL A 32 -5.51 9.43 7.75
CA VAL A 32 -6.74 8.62 7.69
C VAL A 32 -6.56 7.23 8.30
N VAL A 33 -5.37 6.62 8.15
CA VAL A 33 -5.07 5.31 8.75
C VAL A 33 -4.95 5.43 10.26
N THR A 34 -4.20 6.41 10.76
CA THR A 34 -4.02 6.61 12.21
C THR A 34 -5.33 6.97 12.90
N ALA A 35 -6.17 7.80 12.27
CA ALA A 35 -7.45 8.22 12.83
C ALA A 35 -8.49 7.08 12.91
N ASN A 36 -8.40 6.10 12.02
CA ASN A 36 -9.36 4.99 11.92
C ASN A 36 -8.81 3.64 12.42
N SER A 37 -7.56 3.58 12.86
CA SER A 37 -6.96 2.35 13.38
C SER A 37 -7.71 1.87 14.64
N PRO A 38 -8.14 0.60 14.67
CA PRO A 38 -8.76 0.00 15.85
C PRO A 38 -7.87 0.04 17.10
N GLN A 39 -8.49 0.16 18.28
CA GLN A 39 -7.78 0.18 19.57
C GLN A 39 -7.37 -1.24 20.06
N ASP A 40 -7.83 -2.28 19.37
CA ASP A 40 -7.61 -3.69 19.72
C ASP A 40 -6.31 -4.27 19.15
N GLN A 41 -5.42 -3.42 18.63
CA GLN A 41 -4.16 -3.81 17.98
C GLN A 41 -4.35 -4.70 16.73
N ALA A 42 -5.48 -4.60 16.04
CA ALA A 42 -5.64 -5.23 14.73
C ALA A 42 -4.56 -4.76 13.75
N PHE A 43 -3.94 -5.71 13.02
CA PHE A 43 -2.90 -5.41 12.02
C PHE A 43 -3.46 -4.81 10.72
N PHE A 44 -4.76 -4.93 10.50
CA PHE A 44 -5.47 -4.28 9.40
C PHE A 44 -6.90 -3.97 9.82
N PHE A 45 -7.53 -3.08 9.08
CA PHE A 45 -8.98 -2.86 9.08
C PHE A 45 -9.47 -2.75 7.63
N THR A 46 -10.78 -2.76 7.45
CA THR A 46 -11.37 -2.68 6.12
C THR A 46 -11.96 -1.30 5.87
N TRP A 47 -11.93 -0.90 4.60
CA TRP A 47 -12.42 0.37 4.11
C TRP A 47 -13.36 0.13 2.93
N SER A 48 -14.45 0.89 2.90
CA SER A 48 -15.44 0.80 1.83
C SER A 48 -14.84 1.41 0.55
N PRO A 49 -14.89 0.70 -0.61
CA PRO A 49 -14.44 1.24 -1.88
C PRO A 49 -15.19 2.52 -2.29
N GLU A 50 -16.44 2.69 -1.87
CA GLU A 50 -17.23 3.90 -2.10
C GLU A 50 -16.66 5.15 -1.39
N ARG A 51 -15.75 4.96 -0.43
CA ARG A 51 -15.04 6.01 0.30
C ARG A 51 -13.54 6.01 -0.03
N ALA A 52 -13.14 5.42 -1.16
CA ALA A 52 -11.74 5.31 -1.56
C ALA A 52 -11.06 6.69 -1.71
N ASP A 53 -11.82 7.72 -2.07
CA ASP A 53 -11.37 9.11 -2.15
C ASP A 53 -10.87 9.67 -0.81
N GLU A 54 -11.34 9.13 0.33
CA GLU A 54 -10.87 9.51 1.65
C GLU A 54 -9.48 8.93 2.01
N LEU A 55 -8.98 7.93 1.27
CA LEU A 55 -7.67 7.31 1.51
C LEU A 55 -6.54 8.15 0.91
N GLU A 56 -6.38 9.38 1.40
CA GLU A 56 -5.35 10.31 0.94
C GLU A 56 -3.93 9.87 1.34
N SER A 57 -3.04 9.73 0.36
CA SER A 57 -1.61 9.56 0.55
C SER A 57 -0.80 10.04 -0.67
N ASP A 58 0.48 10.36 -0.45
CA ASP A 58 1.42 10.63 -1.56
C ASP A 58 1.77 9.34 -2.31
N VAL A 59 1.88 8.22 -1.59
CA VAL A 59 2.22 6.91 -2.14
C VAL A 59 1.28 5.88 -1.53
N LEU A 60 0.75 5.00 -2.37
CA LEU A 60 -0.01 3.83 -1.96
C LEU A 60 0.79 2.58 -2.32
N VAL A 61 1.29 1.87 -1.31
CA VAL A 61 1.97 0.59 -1.50
C VAL A 61 0.97 -0.53 -1.30
N SER A 62 0.83 -1.38 -2.30
CA SER A 62 -0.07 -2.54 -2.27
C SER A 62 0.60 -3.73 -2.92
N TRP A 63 -0.06 -4.87 -2.88
CA TRP A 63 0.40 -6.10 -3.52
C TRP A 63 -0.72 -6.74 -4.33
N ALA A 64 -0.39 -7.57 -5.30
CA ALA A 64 -1.33 -8.31 -6.14
C ALA A 64 -0.77 -9.69 -6.47
N LEU A 65 -1.63 -10.57 -6.99
CA LEU A 65 -1.20 -11.90 -7.46
C LEU A 65 -0.45 -11.83 -8.79
N ASP A 66 -0.80 -10.85 -9.64
CA ASP A 66 -0.21 -10.63 -10.94
C ASP A 66 -0.47 -9.19 -11.42
N ASP A 67 0.17 -8.82 -12.53
CA ASP A 67 0.14 -7.48 -13.10
C ASP A 67 -1.23 -7.04 -13.61
N SER A 68 -2.15 -7.97 -13.93
CA SER A 68 -3.47 -7.62 -14.45
C SER A 68 -4.31 -6.83 -13.44
N VAL A 69 -3.94 -6.89 -12.15
CA VAL A 69 -4.61 -6.15 -11.09
C VAL A 69 -4.38 -4.65 -11.21
N ALA A 70 -3.24 -4.18 -11.76
CA ALA A 70 -3.03 -2.75 -11.99
C ALA A 70 -4.05 -2.18 -12.97
N GLU A 71 -4.25 -2.86 -14.12
CA GLU A 71 -5.26 -2.48 -15.11
C GLU A 71 -6.68 -2.55 -14.53
N ALA A 72 -6.95 -3.54 -13.68
CA ALA A 72 -8.24 -3.65 -13.00
C ALA A 72 -8.52 -2.49 -12.03
N ILE A 73 -7.51 -2.02 -11.29
CA ILE A 73 -7.60 -0.84 -10.40
C ILE A 73 -7.92 0.41 -11.21
N GLU A 74 -7.25 0.60 -12.34
CA GLU A 74 -7.46 1.76 -13.21
C GLU A 74 -8.83 1.74 -13.91
N ALA A 75 -9.33 0.55 -14.24
CA ALA A 75 -10.64 0.37 -14.89
C ALA A 75 -11.82 0.47 -13.91
N ASP A 76 -11.61 0.24 -12.61
CA ASP A 76 -12.66 0.29 -11.59
C ASP A 76 -12.94 1.75 -11.15
N PRO A 77 -14.18 2.28 -11.28
CA PRO A 77 -14.49 3.66 -10.92
C PRO A 77 -14.26 4.04 -9.45
N LEU A 78 -14.33 3.07 -8.53
CA LEU A 78 -14.12 3.29 -7.10
C LEU A 78 -12.64 3.22 -6.76
N LEU A 79 -11.90 2.23 -7.29
CA LEU A 79 -10.48 2.09 -6.99
C LEU A 79 -9.62 3.14 -7.72
N SER A 80 -9.99 3.52 -8.95
CA SER A 80 -9.37 4.65 -9.65
C SER A 80 -9.65 6.01 -8.99
N ALA A 81 -10.61 6.08 -8.06
CA ALA A 81 -10.85 7.27 -7.24
C ALA A 81 -9.83 7.46 -6.11
N LEU A 82 -8.99 6.45 -5.82
CA LEU A 82 -7.91 6.56 -4.85
C LEU A 82 -6.96 7.73 -5.23
N PRO A 83 -6.74 8.72 -4.34
CA PRO A 83 -5.91 9.89 -4.67
C PRO A 83 -4.49 9.54 -5.11
N ALA A 84 -3.90 8.49 -4.55
CA ALA A 84 -2.57 8.02 -4.93
C ALA A 84 -2.56 7.34 -6.31
N VAL A 85 -3.65 6.71 -6.74
CA VAL A 85 -3.77 6.13 -8.10
C VAL A 85 -3.84 7.28 -9.12
N GLN A 86 -4.65 8.30 -8.85
CA GLN A 86 -4.80 9.47 -9.73
C GLN A 86 -3.52 10.29 -9.92
N LYS A 87 -2.57 10.18 -8.98
CA LYS A 87 -1.29 10.92 -8.97
C LYS A 87 -0.08 10.05 -9.32
N ASP A 88 -0.28 8.88 -9.95
CA ASP A 88 0.79 7.94 -10.30
C ASP A 88 1.66 7.49 -9.10
N GLY A 89 1.07 7.54 -7.90
CA GLY A 89 1.66 7.20 -6.61
C GLY A 89 1.37 5.76 -6.17
N LEU A 90 0.72 4.94 -7.00
CA LEU A 90 0.54 3.51 -6.73
C LEU A 90 1.85 2.74 -6.97
N VAL A 91 2.22 1.91 -6.00
CA VAL A 91 3.27 0.91 -6.10
C VAL A 91 2.63 -0.44 -5.85
N LEU A 92 2.49 -1.26 -6.89
CA LEU A 92 1.87 -2.57 -6.80
C LEU A 92 2.94 -3.67 -6.88
N GLN A 93 3.13 -4.39 -5.78
CA GLN A 93 4.05 -5.52 -5.70
C GLN A 93 3.36 -6.80 -6.21
N VAL A 94 3.88 -7.39 -7.28
CA VAL A 94 3.36 -8.67 -7.82
C VAL A 94 4.29 -9.84 -7.54
N ASP A 95 5.56 -9.56 -7.24
CA ASP A 95 6.53 -10.58 -6.88
C ASP A 95 6.34 -11.02 -5.42
N GLN A 96 6.06 -12.32 -5.23
CA GLN A 96 5.78 -12.88 -3.91
C GLN A 96 6.99 -12.76 -2.96
N GLN A 97 8.23 -12.80 -3.46
CA GLN A 97 9.42 -12.63 -2.63
C GLN A 97 9.54 -11.20 -2.13
N GLU A 98 9.23 -10.21 -2.97
CA GLU A 98 9.14 -8.80 -2.55
C GLU A 98 8.09 -8.63 -1.46
N VAL A 99 6.87 -9.12 -1.68
CA VAL A 99 5.78 -9.04 -0.68
C VAL A 99 6.19 -9.70 0.64
N LEU A 100 6.75 -10.90 0.60
CA LEU A 100 7.16 -11.64 1.80
C LEU A 100 8.33 -10.97 2.54
N SER A 101 9.24 -10.31 1.81
CA SER A 101 10.44 -9.70 2.39
C SER A 101 10.12 -8.59 3.40
N VAL A 102 9.00 -7.88 3.21
CA VAL A 102 8.49 -6.83 4.11
C VAL A 102 7.34 -7.28 5.00
N SER A 103 6.59 -8.32 4.60
CA SER A 103 5.49 -8.86 5.41
C SER A 103 5.99 -9.70 6.58
N ALA A 104 6.79 -10.73 6.30
CA ALA A 104 7.35 -11.59 7.33
C ALA A 104 8.54 -10.96 8.05
N ILE A 105 9.28 -10.11 7.31
CA ILE A 105 10.48 -9.34 7.67
C ILE A 105 11.50 -10.03 8.59
N SER A 106 12.75 -10.10 8.15
CA SER A 106 13.85 -10.66 8.95
C SER A 106 15.15 -9.90 8.66
N PRO A 107 16.19 -10.02 9.50
CA PRO A 107 17.50 -9.43 9.20
C PRO A 107 18.06 -9.82 7.83
N LEU A 108 17.71 -11.01 7.33
CA LEU A 108 18.13 -11.50 6.01
C LEU A 108 17.30 -10.91 4.86
N SER A 109 16.04 -10.54 5.10
CA SER A 109 15.19 -9.97 4.05
C SER A 109 15.37 -8.46 3.89
N ILE A 110 15.91 -7.75 4.90
CA ILE A 110 16.10 -6.30 4.85
C ILE A 110 16.97 -5.86 3.67
N PRO A 111 18.17 -6.44 3.40
CA PRO A 111 18.97 -6.04 2.25
C PRO A 111 18.22 -6.19 0.91
N PHE A 112 17.48 -7.29 0.76
CA PHE A 112 16.66 -7.54 -0.42
C PHE A 112 15.52 -6.52 -0.56
N ALA A 113 14.81 -6.22 0.54
CA ALA A 113 13.74 -5.22 0.54
C ALA A 113 14.27 -3.82 0.20
N LEU A 114 15.43 -3.44 0.74
CA LEU A 114 16.08 -2.16 0.42
C LEU A 114 16.46 -2.07 -1.06
N GLU A 115 16.93 -3.16 -1.66
CA GLU A 115 17.34 -3.19 -3.07
C GLU A 115 16.14 -3.21 -4.03
N ARG A 116 15.07 -3.96 -3.71
CA ARG A 116 13.97 -4.23 -4.65
C ARG A 116 12.73 -3.37 -4.43
N ILE A 117 12.43 -2.97 -3.20
CA ILE A 117 11.14 -2.35 -2.85
C ILE A 117 11.27 -0.84 -2.69
N VAL A 118 12.41 -0.37 -2.17
CA VAL A 118 12.61 1.07 -1.93
C VAL A 118 12.68 1.88 -3.22
N PRO A 119 13.37 1.45 -4.30
CA PRO A 119 13.44 2.27 -5.51
C PRO A 119 12.07 2.56 -6.16
N PRO A 120 11.16 1.58 -6.38
CA PRO A 120 9.82 1.86 -6.91
C PRO A 120 9.01 2.82 -6.04
N ILE A 121 9.14 2.73 -4.72
CA ILE A 121 8.48 3.64 -3.77
C ILE A 121 9.04 5.06 -3.90
N ALA A 122 10.36 5.20 -4.01
CA ALA A 122 11.00 6.50 -4.19
C ALA A 122 10.59 7.15 -5.52
N GLU A 123 10.49 6.37 -6.60
CA GLU A 123 10.02 6.84 -7.90
C GLU A 123 8.56 7.30 -7.85
N ALA A 124 7.67 6.52 -7.21
CA ALA A 124 6.28 6.90 -7.01
C ALA A 124 6.14 8.20 -6.19
N ALA A 125 6.92 8.33 -5.11
CA ALA A 125 6.96 9.56 -4.30
C ALA A 125 7.47 10.78 -5.07
N ALA A 126 8.35 10.59 -6.07
CA ALA A 126 8.84 11.65 -6.92
C ALA A 126 7.78 12.10 -7.95
N ARG A 127 7.01 11.16 -8.50
CA ARG A 127 5.92 11.45 -9.45
C ARG A 127 4.74 12.16 -8.78
N SER A 128 4.30 11.67 -7.61
CA SER A 128 3.08 12.16 -6.96
C SER A 128 3.18 13.56 -6.35
N ARG A 129 4.39 14.11 -6.27
CA ARG A 129 4.69 15.48 -5.81
C ARG A 129 4.81 16.51 -6.94
N GLY A 130 4.78 16.07 -8.20
CA GLY A 130 4.78 16.93 -9.39
C GLY A 130 3.40 17.43 -9.74
#